data_AF-A0A8T2K7L7-F1
#
_entry.id   AF-A0A8T2K7L7-F1
#
_cell.length_a   1.000
_cell.length_b   1.000
_cell.length_c   1.000
_cell.angle_alpha   90.00
_cell.angle_beta   90.00
_cell.angle_gamma   90.00
#
_symmetry.space_group_name_H-M   'P 1'
#
loop_
_entity.id
_entity.type
_entity.pdbx_description
1 polymer ?
#
loop_
_entity_poly.entity_id
_entity_poly.type
_entity_poly.pdbx_seq_one_letter_code
_entity_poly.pdbx_strand_id
1 'polypeptide(L)'
;MPSYQGKPNTGIMTPGYLVKCLAVILLPSVSVCVLNLHAAGPEPITDDCPHVICLCETLEMILRKGLKSGVLGLKRRDYWHWIEELPQQDTCGRLSHLSVMIEKTGACPKMLTAQGRGRYFLRLSLNRKYLAATVQHLLHTQKLLEWYDPLLSVMGNEEYLEPFLSLLLVTSERKFALDLQNSSFLDESWVLPVCGVYQTVPCRELGMVLRYLEGRVFVVEVLPGSQAEVDEVVLSGDIIDEINGVSLRYAYNGQAGTILSRLKGEPLIFGLIRWRWKDGKIFHPLIPYVKCVQEKVPTFQLQEHPKNQESNEERLQQDGRLMYDLQYLGMADVGTFGGKEVLDIGITKVQQLNCPPKEVLFDVKETEVRIQDKASQEVIFCYLYPDISSVGRRLDNKKIFALCTT
;
A
#
# COMPACT_ATOMS: atom_id res chain seq x y z
N MET A 1 33.41 19.23 -67.87
CA MET A 1 32.36 19.83 -67.03
C MET A 1 31.08 19.87 -67.87
N PRO A 2 30.00 19.21 -67.42
CA PRO A 2 29.18 19.74 -66.34
C PRO A 2 28.92 18.74 -65.20
N SER A 3 28.77 19.31 -64.02
CA SER A 3 28.51 18.69 -62.72
C SER A 3 27.06 18.23 -62.58
N TYR A 4 26.86 16.94 -62.30
CA TYR A 4 25.62 16.43 -61.73
C TYR A 4 25.55 16.85 -60.25
N GLN A 5 24.70 17.83 -59.93
CA GLN A 5 24.27 18.08 -58.56
C GLN A 5 22.98 17.30 -58.29
N GLY A 6 23.13 16.13 -57.66
CA GLY A 6 22.02 15.44 -57.02
C GLY A 6 21.60 16.19 -55.76
N LYS A 7 20.36 16.69 -55.72
CA LYS A 7 19.75 17.19 -54.49
C LYS A 7 19.56 16.03 -53.50
N PRO A 8 19.84 16.21 -52.20
CA PRO A 8 19.52 15.20 -51.21
C PRO A 8 17.99 15.10 -51.09
N ASN A 9 17.50 13.89 -51.25
CA ASN A 9 16.10 13.53 -51.10
C ASN A 9 15.77 13.62 -49.60
N THR A 10 15.35 14.79 -49.12
CA THR A 10 14.78 14.93 -47.77
C THR A 10 13.39 14.31 -47.78
N GLY A 11 13.35 12.99 -47.62
CA GLY A 11 12.12 12.22 -47.46
C GLY A 11 11.39 12.70 -46.22
N ILE A 12 10.38 13.54 -46.42
CA ILE A 12 9.40 13.88 -45.40
C ILE A 12 8.63 12.60 -45.10
N MET A 13 8.91 11.96 -43.96
CA MET A 13 8.11 10.84 -43.47
C MET A 13 6.65 11.31 -43.35
N THR A 14 5.76 10.69 -44.13
CA THR A 14 4.33 10.98 -44.00
C THR A 14 3.82 10.37 -42.68
N PRO A 15 2.77 10.96 -42.06
CA PRO A 15 2.23 10.50 -40.78
C PRO A 15 1.89 9.00 -40.75
N GLY A 16 1.49 8.42 -41.90
CA GLY A 16 1.19 6.99 -42.03
C GLY A 16 2.39 6.05 -41.83
N TYR A 17 3.61 6.47 -42.16
CA TYR A 17 4.82 5.65 -41.94
C TYR A 17 5.27 5.67 -40.48
N LEU A 18 5.27 6.84 -39.84
CA LEU A 18 5.56 6.99 -38.40
C LEU A 18 4.61 6.17 -37.52
N VAL A 19 3.36 6.04 -37.95
CA VAL A 19 2.32 5.29 -37.25
C VAL A 19 2.53 3.78 -37.34
N LYS A 20 2.80 3.25 -38.55
CA LYS A 20 3.16 1.83 -38.71
C LYS A 20 4.39 1.46 -37.90
N CYS A 21 5.38 2.37 -37.82
CA CYS A 21 6.57 2.17 -37.00
C CYS A 21 6.26 1.95 -35.51
N LEU A 22 5.25 2.62 -34.94
CA LEU A 22 4.97 2.52 -33.50
C LEU A 22 4.31 1.19 -33.09
N ALA A 23 3.33 0.69 -33.84
CA ALA A 23 2.75 -0.64 -33.56
C ALA A 23 3.81 -1.75 -33.74
N VAL A 24 4.67 -1.59 -34.75
CA VAL A 24 5.82 -2.46 -35.01
C VAL A 24 6.88 -2.41 -33.90
N ILE A 25 6.98 -1.31 -33.13
CA ILE A 25 7.89 -1.20 -31.97
C ILE A 25 7.27 -1.81 -30.71
N LEU A 26 5.96 -1.63 -30.48
CA LEU A 26 5.31 -2.03 -29.23
C LEU A 26 5.26 -3.55 -29.04
N LEU A 27 5.01 -4.33 -30.08
CA LEU A 27 4.96 -5.80 -29.97
C LEU A 27 6.32 -6.42 -29.62
N PRO A 28 7.44 -6.05 -30.26
CA PRO A 28 8.78 -6.42 -29.80
C PRO A 28 9.06 -6.01 -28.36
N SER A 29 8.62 -4.83 -27.92
CA SER A 29 8.81 -4.40 -26.52
C SER A 29 8.09 -5.32 -25.54
N VAL A 30 6.84 -5.72 -25.83
CA VAL A 30 6.13 -6.73 -25.01
C VAL A 30 6.89 -8.05 -25.02
N SER A 31 7.32 -8.51 -26.20
CA SER A 31 8.08 -9.76 -26.34
C SER A 31 9.34 -9.76 -25.47
N VAL A 32 10.13 -8.68 -25.49
CA VAL A 32 11.32 -8.53 -24.63
C VAL A 32 10.95 -8.56 -23.15
N CYS A 33 9.87 -7.88 -22.74
CA CYS A 33 9.41 -7.93 -21.35
C CYS A 33 9.02 -9.34 -20.93
N VAL A 34 8.26 -10.05 -21.77
CA VAL A 34 7.80 -11.41 -21.52
C VAL A 34 8.98 -12.38 -21.43
N LEU A 35 9.96 -12.28 -22.33
CA LEU A 35 11.17 -13.09 -22.29
C LEU A 35 11.99 -12.86 -21.01
N ASN A 36 12.16 -11.60 -20.59
CA ASN A 36 12.87 -11.27 -19.36
C ASN A 36 12.14 -11.79 -18.11
N LEU A 37 10.80 -11.71 -18.09
CA LEU A 37 9.99 -12.33 -17.03
C LEU A 37 10.11 -13.85 -17.02
N HIS A 38 10.24 -14.47 -18.19
CA HIS A 38 10.45 -15.91 -18.29
C HIS A 38 11.87 -16.35 -17.86
N ALA A 39 12.85 -15.48 -17.99
CA ALA A 39 14.20 -15.72 -17.50
C ALA A 39 14.33 -15.64 -15.96
N ALA A 40 13.36 -15.04 -15.26
CA ALA A 40 13.43 -14.72 -13.82
C ALA A 40 13.29 -15.93 -12.86
N GLY A 41 13.55 -17.16 -13.32
CA GLY A 41 13.40 -18.38 -12.51
C GLY A 41 11.95 -18.85 -12.38
N PRO A 42 11.67 -19.91 -11.60
CA PRO A 42 10.34 -20.52 -11.49
C PRO A 42 9.40 -19.81 -10.48
N GLU A 43 9.93 -18.94 -9.63
CA GLU A 43 9.16 -18.26 -8.59
C GLU A 43 8.09 -17.33 -9.16
N PRO A 44 6.98 -17.09 -8.42
CA PRO A 44 5.97 -16.12 -8.83
C PRO A 44 6.58 -14.73 -9.01
N ILE A 45 6.21 -14.05 -10.09
CA ILE A 45 6.62 -12.68 -10.36
C ILE A 45 5.90 -11.72 -9.39
N THR A 46 6.66 -10.96 -8.62
CA THR A 46 6.16 -9.95 -7.66
C THR A 46 6.44 -8.53 -8.15
N ASP A 47 5.96 -7.52 -7.39
CA ASP A 47 6.21 -6.10 -7.66
C ASP A 47 7.69 -5.67 -7.54
N ASP A 48 8.55 -6.51 -6.97
CA ASP A 48 9.99 -6.25 -6.91
C ASP A 48 10.70 -6.54 -8.25
N CYS A 49 10.04 -7.26 -9.16
CA CYS A 49 10.61 -7.56 -10.47
C CYS A 49 10.62 -6.29 -11.35
N PRO A 50 11.81 -5.83 -11.82
CA PRO A 50 11.94 -4.58 -12.58
C PRO A 50 11.21 -4.63 -13.94
N HIS A 51 10.97 -5.83 -14.48
CA HIS A 51 10.31 -6.02 -15.76
C HIS A 51 8.79 -5.89 -15.68
N VAL A 52 8.18 -5.95 -14.48
CA VAL A 52 6.72 -5.83 -14.32
C VAL A 52 6.23 -4.45 -14.70
N ILE A 53 6.92 -3.39 -14.26
CA ILE A 53 6.56 -2.01 -14.59
C ILE A 53 6.62 -1.82 -16.10
N CYS A 54 7.71 -2.24 -16.73
CA CYS A 54 7.90 -2.11 -18.18
C CYS A 54 6.83 -2.87 -18.97
N LEU A 55 6.47 -4.10 -18.55
CA LEU A 55 5.37 -4.85 -19.15
C LEU A 55 4.05 -4.09 -19.03
N CYS A 56 3.69 -3.67 -17.82
CA CYS A 56 2.43 -2.98 -17.52
C CYS A 56 2.29 -1.66 -18.28
N GLU A 57 3.36 -0.85 -18.35
CA GLU A 57 3.40 0.38 -19.14
C GLU A 57 3.21 0.09 -20.63
N THR A 58 3.89 -0.94 -21.15
CA THR A 58 3.78 -1.31 -22.57
C THR A 58 2.38 -1.81 -22.91
N LEU A 59 1.77 -2.63 -22.03
CA LEU A 59 0.39 -3.07 -22.18
C LEU A 59 -0.58 -1.89 -22.15
N GLU A 60 -0.44 -0.97 -21.19
CA GLU A 60 -1.26 0.25 -21.14
C GLU A 60 -1.12 1.11 -22.40
N MET A 61 0.11 1.26 -22.92
CA MET A 61 0.34 1.97 -24.18
C MET A 61 -0.38 1.31 -25.36
N ILE A 62 -0.27 -0.01 -25.49
CA ILE A 62 -0.94 -0.78 -26.55
C ILE A 62 -2.46 -0.61 -26.45
N LEU A 63 -3.03 -0.76 -25.25
CA LEU A 63 -4.46 -0.67 -25.03
C LEU A 63 -5.01 0.75 -25.21
N ARG A 64 -4.21 1.81 -25.02
CA ARG A 64 -4.64 3.19 -25.30
C ARG A 64 -4.45 3.62 -26.74
N LYS A 65 -3.48 3.04 -27.45
CA LYS A 65 -3.07 3.52 -28.76
C LYS A 65 -4.23 3.38 -29.76
N GLY A 66 -4.52 4.47 -30.45
CA GLY A 66 -5.56 4.51 -31.49
C GLY A 66 -6.99 4.42 -30.95
N LEU A 67 -7.21 4.56 -29.64
CA LEU A 67 -8.56 4.66 -29.08
C LEU A 67 -9.20 5.99 -29.54
N LYS A 68 -10.34 5.89 -30.23
CA LYS A 68 -11.11 7.04 -30.73
C LYS A 68 -11.79 7.77 -29.57
N SER A 69 -11.88 9.09 -29.66
CA SER A 69 -12.72 9.88 -28.75
C SER A 69 -14.21 9.57 -28.99
N GLY A 70 -15.06 9.78 -27.98
CA GLY A 70 -16.51 9.60 -28.13
C GLY A 70 -17.11 10.55 -29.18
N VAL A 71 -18.38 10.34 -29.53
CA VAL A 71 -19.13 11.17 -30.48
C VAL A 71 -18.99 12.66 -30.09
N LEU A 72 -18.62 13.50 -31.06
CA LEU A 72 -18.34 14.95 -30.90
C LEU A 72 -17.14 15.32 -30.00
N GLY A 73 -16.28 14.36 -29.63
CA GLY A 73 -15.07 14.65 -28.84
C GLY A 73 -15.32 14.99 -27.37
N LEU A 74 -16.57 14.95 -26.90
CA LEU A 74 -16.98 15.38 -25.57
C LEU A 74 -16.58 14.41 -24.45
N LYS A 75 -16.35 13.12 -24.77
CA LYS A 75 -15.91 12.12 -23.80
C LYS A 75 -14.55 11.54 -24.23
N ARG A 76 -13.50 11.85 -23.45
CA ARG A 76 -12.19 11.20 -23.59
C ARG A 76 -12.34 9.76 -23.12
N ARG A 77 -12.32 8.82 -24.07
CA ARG A 77 -12.31 7.40 -23.76
C ARG A 77 -10.91 6.99 -23.26
N ASP A 78 -10.92 5.99 -22.40
CA ASP A 78 -9.76 5.26 -21.90
C ASP A 78 -10.06 3.77 -22.08
N TYR A 79 -9.03 2.91 -22.14
CA TYR A 79 -9.19 1.47 -22.38
C TYR A 79 -10.03 0.78 -21.29
N TRP A 80 -10.03 1.31 -20.06
CA TRP A 80 -10.93 0.81 -19.02
C TRP A 80 -12.40 0.83 -19.44
N HIS A 81 -12.84 1.81 -20.22
CA HIS A 81 -14.26 1.97 -20.53
C HIS A 81 -14.80 0.84 -21.40
N TRP A 82 -14.04 0.31 -22.36
CA TRP A 82 -14.55 -0.85 -23.12
C TRP A 82 -14.49 -2.12 -22.28
N ILE A 83 -13.54 -2.24 -21.34
CA ILE A 83 -13.47 -3.35 -20.39
C ILE A 83 -14.73 -3.35 -19.52
N GLU A 84 -15.10 -2.18 -18.99
CA GLU A 84 -16.29 -1.98 -18.17
C GLU A 84 -17.60 -2.30 -18.92
N GLU A 85 -17.63 -2.08 -20.24
CA GLU A 85 -18.79 -2.35 -21.10
C GLU A 85 -18.89 -3.82 -21.56
N LEU A 86 -17.81 -4.61 -21.47
CA LEU A 86 -17.81 -6.01 -21.94
C LEU A 86 -18.95 -6.86 -21.37
N PRO A 87 -19.23 -6.87 -20.05
CA PRO A 87 -20.29 -7.69 -19.47
C PRO A 87 -21.68 -7.38 -20.06
N GLN A 88 -21.93 -6.12 -20.44
CA GLN A 88 -23.20 -5.71 -21.01
C GLN A 88 -23.41 -6.22 -22.45
N GLN A 89 -22.32 -6.61 -23.13
CA GLN A 89 -22.36 -7.15 -24.49
C GLN A 89 -22.34 -8.69 -24.49
N ASP A 90 -22.20 -9.35 -23.34
CA ASP A 90 -22.24 -10.80 -23.22
C ASP A 90 -23.67 -11.34 -23.09
N THR A 91 -24.26 -11.69 -24.21
CA THR A 91 -25.60 -12.28 -24.26
C THR A 91 -25.65 -13.74 -23.78
N CYS A 92 -24.50 -14.39 -23.55
CA CYS A 92 -24.40 -15.84 -23.34
C CYS A 92 -23.91 -16.22 -21.93
N GLY A 93 -23.64 -15.26 -21.04
CA GLY A 93 -23.17 -15.51 -19.67
C GLY A 93 -21.77 -16.15 -19.58
N ARG A 94 -20.98 -16.08 -20.65
CA ARG A 94 -19.63 -16.65 -20.73
C ARG A 94 -18.61 -15.84 -19.92
N LEU A 95 -18.96 -14.62 -19.51
CA LEU A 95 -18.10 -13.69 -18.80
C LEU A 95 -18.27 -13.72 -17.28
N SER A 96 -18.90 -14.72 -16.66
CA SER A 96 -19.22 -14.67 -15.22
C SER A 96 -18.01 -14.33 -14.32
N HIS A 97 -16.87 -14.99 -14.51
CA HIS A 97 -15.63 -14.69 -13.76
C HIS A 97 -15.01 -13.32 -14.12
N LEU A 98 -15.00 -12.97 -15.41
CA LEU A 98 -14.48 -11.69 -15.88
C LEU A 98 -15.33 -10.52 -15.37
N SER A 99 -16.66 -10.70 -15.33
CA SER A 99 -17.62 -9.71 -14.85
C SER A 99 -17.40 -9.41 -13.37
N VAL A 100 -17.16 -10.43 -12.55
CA VAL A 100 -16.80 -10.24 -11.13
C VAL A 100 -15.49 -9.46 -10.98
N MET A 101 -14.49 -9.73 -11.82
CA MET A 101 -13.22 -8.96 -11.79
C MET A 101 -13.41 -7.50 -12.19
N ILE A 102 -14.24 -7.24 -13.21
CA ILE A 102 -14.58 -5.90 -13.69
C ILE A 102 -15.35 -5.15 -12.61
N GLU A 103 -16.37 -5.76 -12.02
CA GLU A 103 -17.16 -5.20 -10.94
C GLU A 103 -16.28 -4.86 -9.72
N LYS A 104 -15.43 -5.81 -9.30
CA LYS A 104 -14.47 -5.59 -8.21
C LYS A 104 -13.53 -4.42 -8.49
N THR A 105 -13.09 -4.26 -9.74
CA THR A 105 -12.24 -3.15 -10.13
C THR A 105 -13.00 -1.82 -10.08
N GLY A 106 -14.23 -1.80 -10.60
CA GLY A 106 -15.09 -0.61 -10.58
C GLY A 106 -15.47 -0.18 -9.17
N ALA A 107 -15.69 -1.14 -8.27
CA ALA A 107 -16.04 -0.91 -6.87
C ALA A 107 -14.85 -0.57 -5.95
N CYS A 108 -13.61 -0.61 -6.46
CA CYS A 108 -12.42 -0.33 -5.65
C CYS A 108 -12.40 1.15 -5.21
N PRO A 109 -12.51 1.45 -3.90
CA PRO A 109 -12.63 2.83 -3.42
C PRO A 109 -11.34 3.64 -3.56
N LYS A 110 -10.21 2.96 -3.80
CA LYS A 110 -8.90 3.59 -4.01
C LYS A 110 -8.75 4.22 -5.40
N MET A 111 -9.55 3.78 -6.38
CA MET A 111 -9.42 4.14 -7.80
C MET A 111 -10.50 5.11 -8.24
N LEU A 112 -10.10 6.31 -8.65
CA LEU A 112 -11.03 7.33 -9.14
C LEU A 112 -11.10 7.40 -10.66
N THR A 113 -9.95 7.29 -11.32
CA THR A 113 -9.85 7.54 -12.76
C THR A 113 -10.03 6.26 -13.56
N ALA A 114 -10.51 6.38 -14.79
CA ALA A 114 -10.55 5.25 -15.72
C ALA A 114 -9.14 4.67 -15.95
N GLN A 115 -8.10 5.53 -15.97
CA GLN A 115 -6.71 5.10 -16.02
C GLN A 115 -6.34 4.20 -14.83
N GLY A 116 -6.57 4.65 -13.60
CA GLY A 116 -6.24 3.87 -12.40
C GLY A 116 -6.99 2.55 -12.35
N ARG A 117 -8.29 2.55 -12.68
CA ARG A 117 -9.08 1.32 -12.82
C ARG A 117 -8.50 0.37 -13.88
N GLY A 118 -8.14 0.88 -15.05
CA GLY A 118 -7.48 0.10 -16.08
C GLY A 118 -6.16 -0.53 -15.61
N ARG A 119 -5.33 0.23 -14.89
CA ARG A 119 -4.06 -0.27 -14.33
C ARG A 119 -4.27 -1.33 -13.26
N TYR A 120 -5.24 -1.10 -12.37
CA TYR A 120 -5.64 -2.08 -11.37
C TYR A 120 -6.13 -3.37 -12.03
N PHE A 121 -6.99 -3.25 -13.05
CA PHE A 121 -7.50 -4.39 -13.80
C PHE A 121 -6.38 -5.17 -14.49
N LEU A 122 -5.39 -4.49 -15.07
CA LEU A 122 -4.22 -5.15 -15.67
C LEU A 122 -3.47 -6.00 -14.64
N ARG A 123 -3.16 -5.44 -13.46
CA ARG A 123 -2.51 -6.17 -12.36
C ARG A 123 -3.33 -7.37 -11.89
N LEU A 124 -4.63 -7.16 -11.70
CA LEU A 124 -5.57 -8.21 -11.31
C LEU A 124 -5.63 -9.31 -12.37
N SER A 125 -5.66 -8.94 -13.65
CA SER A 125 -5.74 -9.88 -14.78
C SER A 125 -4.46 -10.67 -14.98
N LEU A 126 -3.29 -10.09 -14.69
CA LEU A 126 -2.02 -10.82 -14.67
C LEU A 126 -1.99 -11.84 -13.54
N ASN A 127 -2.37 -11.46 -12.31
CA ASN A 127 -2.47 -12.38 -11.18
C ASN A 127 -3.44 -13.55 -11.43
N ARG A 128 -4.53 -13.28 -12.15
CA ARG A 128 -5.58 -14.27 -12.41
C ARG A 128 -5.46 -14.98 -13.76
N LYS A 129 -4.51 -14.58 -14.61
CA LYS A 129 -4.32 -15.09 -15.98
C LYS A 129 -5.50 -14.84 -16.92
N TYR A 130 -6.20 -13.72 -16.74
CA TYR A 130 -7.41 -13.36 -17.52
C TYR A 130 -7.17 -12.32 -18.62
N LEU A 131 -5.95 -11.80 -18.77
CA LEU A 131 -5.69 -10.72 -19.73
C LEU A 131 -5.92 -11.16 -21.18
N ALA A 132 -5.40 -12.33 -21.58
CA ALA A 132 -5.63 -12.89 -22.91
C ALA A 132 -7.12 -13.15 -23.19
N ALA A 133 -7.83 -13.75 -22.22
CA ALA A 133 -9.26 -13.99 -22.33
C ALA A 133 -10.05 -12.68 -22.49
N THR A 134 -9.69 -11.63 -21.75
CA THR A 134 -10.34 -10.31 -21.86
C THR A 134 -10.20 -9.74 -23.27
N VAL A 135 -9.01 -9.83 -23.86
CA VAL A 135 -8.77 -9.39 -25.25
C VAL A 135 -9.51 -10.28 -26.26
N GLN A 136 -9.55 -11.60 -26.03
CA GLN A 136 -10.36 -12.51 -26.86
C GLN A 136 -11.83 -12.14 -26.84
N HIS A 137 -12.39 -11.74 -25.70
CA HIS A 137 -13.79 -11.31 -25.64
C HIS A 137 -14.03 -10.01 -26.39
N LEU A 138 -13.07 -9.08 -26.38
CA LEU A 138 -13.15 -7.88 -27.21
C LEU A 138 -13.20 -8.21 -28.71
N LEU A 139 -12.43 -9.22 -29.18
CA LEU A 139 -12.47 -9.68 -30.57
C LEU A 139 -13.88 -10.11 -31.01
N HIS A 140 -14.61 -10.76 -30.11
CA HIS A 140 -15.97 -11.23 -30.38
C HIS A 140 -17.03 -10.13 -30.16
N THR A 141 -16.61 -8.90 -29.86
CA THR A 141 -17.48 -7.77 -29.56
C THR A 141 -17.21 -6.60 -30.51
N GLN A 142 -17.59 -6.76 -31.78
CA GLN A 142 -17.26 -5.84 -32.88
C GLN A 142 -17.56 -4.37 -32.57
N LYS A 143 -18.70 -4.08 -31.91
CA LYS A 143 -19.12 -2.73 -31.53
C LYS A 143 -18.12 -2.01 -30.61
N LEU A 144 -17.43 -2.75 -29.75
CA LEU A 144 -16.39 -2.19 -28.88
C LEU A 144 -15.04 -2.12 -29.62
N LEU A 145 -14.75 -3.07 -30.51
CA LEU A 145 -13.56 -3.04 -31.35
C LEU A 145 -13.52 -1.81 -32.27
N GLU A 146 -14.68 -1.36 -32.76
CA GLU A 146 -14.84 -0.12 -33.55
C GLU A 146 -14.37 1.15 -32.82
N TRP A 147 -14.19 1.09 -31.50
CA TRP A 147 -13.62 2.20 -30.72
C TRP A 147 -12.15 2.42 -31.03
N TYR A 148 -11.49 1.47 -31.67
CA TYR A 148 -10.11 1.58 -32.10
C TYR A 148 -9.98 1.97 -33.56
N ASP A 149 -8.95 2.75 -33.85
CA ASP A 149 -8.53 3.07 -35.22
C ASP A 149 -7.74 1.89 -35.81
N PRO A 150 -8.18 1.29 -36.93
CA PRO A 150 -7.56 0.10 -37.50
C PRO A 150 -6.17 0.34 -38.11
N LEU A 151 -5.80 1.59 -38.36
CA LEU A 151 -4.47 1.97 -38.87
C LEU A 151 -3.51 2.32 -37.74
N LEU A 152 -4.01 2.85 -36.62
CA LEU A 152 -3.17 3.36 -35.52
C LEU A 152 -2.98 2.36 -34.37
N SER A 153 -3.91 1.43 -34.17
CA SER A 153 -3.96 0.59 -32.98
C SER A 153 -3.58 -0.86 -33.27
N VAL A 154 -2.97 -1.51 -32.27
CA VAL A 154 -2.80 -2.97 -32.27
C VAL A 154 -4.16 -3.65 -32.15
N MET A 155 -5.07 -3.10 -31.34
CA MET A 155 -6.38 -3.69 -31.08
C MET A 155 -7.32 -3.68 -32.28
N GLY A 156 -7.23 -2.68 -33.15
CA GLY A 156 -8.11 -2.54 -34.32
C GLY A 156 -7.53 -3.15 -35.61
N ASN A 157 -6.32 -3.72 -35.56
CA ASN A 157 -5.63 -4.24 -36.73
C ASN A 157 -5.36 -5.74 -36.57
N GLU A 158 -6.02 -6.56 -37.38
CA GLU A 158 -5.96 -8.03 -37.31
C GLU A 158 -4.52 -8.57 -37.41
N GLU A 159 -3.68 -7.99 -38.28
CA GLU A 159 -2.29 -8.42 -38.47
C GLU A 159 -1.43 -8.26 -37.21
N TYR A 160 -1.74 -7.29 -36.34
CA TYR A 160 -1.00 -7.04 -35.10
C TYR A 160 -1.67 -7.66 -33.87
N LEU A 161 -2.98 -7.86 -33.94
CA LEU A 161 -3.79 -8.34 -32.85
C LEU A 161 -3.59 -9.83 -32.56
N GLU A 162 -3.43 -10.67 -33.59
CA GLU A 162 -3.13 -12.09 -33.40
C GLU A 162 -1.75 -12.34 -32.75
N PRO A 163 -0.64 -11.70 -33.20
CA PRO A 163 0.63 -11.77 -32.48
C PRO A 163 0.54 -11.23 -31.05
N PHE A 164 -0.20 -10.13 -30.84
CA PHE A 164 -0.40 -9.59 -29.51
C PHE A 164 -1.10 -10.59 -28.59
N LEU A 165 -2.19 -11.21 -29.06
CA LEU A 165 -2.91 -12.22 -28.30
C LEU A 165 -2.01 -13.42 -27.97
N SER A 166 -1.17 -13.85 -28.91
CA SER A 166 -0.19 -14.91 -28.69
C SER A 166 0.79 -14.55 -27.57
N LEU A 167 1.29 -13.30 -27.54
CA LEU A 167 2.14 -12.81 -26.44
C LEU A 167 1.41 -12.80 -25.09
N LEU A 168 0.12 -12.44 -25.07
CA LEU A 168 -0.68 -12.48 -23.83
C LEU A 168 -0.87 -13.91 -23.32
N LEU A 169 -1.04 -14.88 -24.23
CA LEU A 169 -1.14 -16.30 -23.87
C LEU A 169 0.19 -16.80 -23.28
N VAL A 170 1.33 -16.47 -23.88
CA VAL A 170 2.66 -16.80 -23.32
C VAL A 170 2.88 -16.09 -21.97
N THR A 171 2.39 -14.86 -21.81
CA THR A 171 2.43 -14.14 -20.53
C THR A 171 1.61 -14.88 -19.46
N SER A 172 0.48 -15.47 -19.83
CA SER A 172 -0.41 -16.20 -18.92
C SER A 172 0.20 -17.50 -18.38
N GLU A 173 1.24 -18.03 -19.01
CA GLU A 173 1.96 -19.20 -18.50
C GLU A 173 2.67 -18.87 -17.18
N ARG A 174 3.14 -17.62 -17.03
CA ARG A 174 3.79 -17.15 -15.80
C ARG A 174 2.81 -16.97 -14.66
N LYS A 175 3.26 -17.28 -13.45
CA LYS A 175 2.52 -17.00 -12.22
C LYS A 175 2.91 -15.62 -11.70
N PHE A 176 1.92 -14.76 -11.52
CA PHE A 176 2.09 -13.45 -10.90
C PHE A 176 1.52 -13.47 -9.48
N ALA A 177 2.22 -12.79 -8.57
CA ALA A 177 1.84 -12.56 -7.20
C ALA A 177 1.99 -11.06 -6.87
N LEU A 178 1.36 -10.21 -7.69
CA LEU A 178 1.36 -8.76 -7.51
C LEU A 178 0.48 -8.36 -6.33
N ASP A 179 0.91 -7.38 -5.55
CA ASP A 179 0.16 -6.82 -4.44
C ASP A 179 -0.99 -5.95 -4.96
N LEU A 180 -2.21 -6.46 -4.86
CA LEU A 180 -3.40 -5.74 -5.29
C LEU A 180 -3.90 -4.73 -4.23
N GLN A 181 -3.41 -4.79 -2.99
CA GLN A 181 -3.77 -3.82 -1.95
C GLN A 181 -3.00 -2.51 -2.11
N ASN A 182 -1.75 -2.60 -2.59
CA ASN A 182 -0.95 -1.45 -2.99
C ASN A 182 -1.41 -0.89 -4.33
N SER A 183 -2.59 -0.26 -4.31
CA SER A 183 -3.24 0.29 -5.50
C SER A 183 -3.41 1.80 -5.45
N SER A 184 -3.31 2.44 -4.30
CA SER A 184 -3.73 3.84 -4.10
C SER A 184 -3.01 4.89 -4.97
N PHE A 185 -1.90 4.54 -5.64
CA PHE A 185 -1.19 5.43 -6.57
C PHE A 185 -1.38 5.10 -8.04
N LEU A 186 -2.17 4.08 -8.38
CA LEU A 186 -2.35 3.66 -9.78
C LEU A 186 -3.06 4.73 -10.63
N ASP A 187 -3.85 5.62 -10.03
CA ASP A 187 -4.39 6.79 -10.73
C ASP A 187 -3.26 7.68 -11.30
N GLU A 188 -2.13 7.77 -10.60
CA GLU A 188 -1.03 8.67 -10.97
C GLU A 188 0.17 7.95 -11.62
N SER A 189 0.56 6.76 -11.14
CA SER A 189 1.80 6.09 -11.54
C SER A 189 1.72 4.56 -11.53
N TRP A 190 2.56 3.92 -12.34
CA TRP A 190 2.87 2.48 -12.22
C TRP A 190 3.89 2.18 -11.12
N VAL A 191 4.67 3.19 -10.71
CA VAL A 191 5.62 3.06 -9.60
C VAL A 191 4.81 3.02 -8.30
N LEU A 192 4.99 1.96 -7.53
CA LEU A 192 4.25 1.75 -6.29
C LEU A 192 5.03 2.27 -5.07
N PRO A 193 4.33 2.83 -4.08
CA PRO A 193 4.94 3.21 -2.81
C PRO A 193 5.34 1.97 -2.00
N VAL A 194 6.15 2.19 -0.97
CA VAL A 194 6.32 1.20 0.10
C VAL A 194 5.12 1.31 1.04
N CYS A 195 4.40 0.21 1.23
CA CYS A 195 3.29 0.14 2.17
C CYS A 195 3.73 -0.49 3.50
N GLY A 196 3.06 -0.13 4.58
CA GLY A 196 3.23 -0.75 5.89
C GLY A 196 1.88 -0.99 6.55
N VAL A 197 1.88 -1.82 7.59
CA VAL A 197 0.72 -2.02 8.45
C VAL A 197 1.12 -1.61 9.85
N TYR A 198 0.28 -0.82 10.50
CA TYR A 198 0.42 -0.48 11.91
C TYR A 198 -0.78 -1.02 12.67
N GLN A 199 -0.54 -1.97 13.55
CA GLN A 199 -1.54 -2.55 14.44
C GLN A 199 -1.31 -2.01 15.84
N THR A 200 -2.39 -1.57 16.50
CA THR A 200 -2.29 -1.03 17.85
C THR A 200 -3.54 -1.36 18.66
N VAL A 201 -3.34 -1.41 19.97
CA VAL A 201 -4.39 -1.69 20.93
C VAL A 201 -5.43 -0.56 20.94
N PRO A 202 -6.67 -0.84 21.35
CA PRO A 202 -7.67 0.21 21.53
C PRO A 202 -7.14 1.24 22.54
N CYS A 203 -6.96 2.48 22.10
CA CYS A 203 -6.51 3.58 22.95
C CYS A 203 -7.39 4.83 22.73
N ARG A 204 -7.51 5.67 23.76
CA ARG A 204 -8.35 6.87 23.69
C ARG A 204 -7.80 7.90 22.70
N GLU A 205 -6.48 8.03 22.65
CA GLU A 205 -5.77 8.94 21.77
C GLU A 205 -4.51 8.25 21.23
N LEU A 206 -4.42 8.12 19.92
CA LEU A 206 -3.23 7.56 19.25
C LEU A 206 -2.04 8.54 19.27
N GLY A 207 -2.34 9.84 19.32
CA GLY A 207 -1.38 10.93 19.24
C GLY A 207 -0.74 11.11 17.86
N MET A 208 -1.55 11.06 16.80
CA MET A 208 -1.16 11.45 15.45
C MET A 208 -1.89 12.72 15.04
N VAL A 209 -1.17 13.73 14.58
CA VAL A 209 -1.75 14.93 13.99
C VAL A 209 -1.91 14.72 12.50
N LEU A 210 -3.15 14.79 12.01
CA LEU A 210 -3.48 14.51 10.62
C LEU A 210 -3.75 15.78 9.80
N ARG A 211 -3.40 15.75 8.51
CA ARG A 211 -3.78 16.75 7.50
C ARG A 211 -4.34 16.08 6.26
N TYR A 212 -5.48 16.59 5.80
CA TYR A 212 -6.18 16.09 4.63
C TYR A 212 -5.84 17.00 3.44
N LEU A 213 -5.15 16.47 2.45
CA LEU A 213 -4.63 17.25 1.32
C LEU A 213 -4.75 16.46 0.03
N GLU A 214 -5.40 17.05 -0.97
CA GLU A 214 -5.57 16.46 -2.32
C GLU A 214 -6.07 15.00 -2.28
N GLY A 215 -6.97 14.74 -1.34
CA GLY A 215 -7.55 13.42 -1.09
C GLY A 215 -6.60 12.39 -0.45
N ARG A 216 -5.59 12.83 0.29
CA ARG A 216 -4.69 11.97 1.09
C ARG A 216 -4.69 12.45 2.55
N VAL A 217 -4.48 11.52 3.48
CA VAL A 217 -4.41 11.82 4.92
C VAL A 217 -2.98 11.68 5.41
N PHE A 218 -2.28 12.81 5.52
CA PHE A 218 -0.89 12.89 5.98
C PHE A 218 -0.81 12.90 7.50
N VAL A 219 0.15 12.15 8.04
CA VAL A 219 0.65 12.32 9.40
C VAL A 219 1.67 13.45 9.38
N VAL A 220 1.36 14.58 10.00
CA VAL A 220 2.25 15.76 10.02
C VAL A 220 3.05 15.88 11.31
N GLU A 221 2.61 15.20 12.37
CA GLU A 221 3.28 15.17 13.66
C GLU A 221 2.82 13.93 14.43
N VAL A 222 3.74 13.35 15.19
CA VAL A 222 3.46 12.31 16.20
C VAL A 222 3.70 12.94 17.57
N LEU A 223 2.67 12.94 18.42
CA LEU A 223 2.65 13.66 19.69
C LEU A 223 3.54 12.95 20.73
N PRO A 224 4.34 13.70 21.52
CA PRO A 224 5.14 13.13 22.60
C PRO A 224 4.30 12.37 23.65
N GLY A 225 4.79 11.23 24.12
CA GLY A 225 4.16 10.40 25.13
C GLY A 225 2.94 9.59 24.65
N SER A 226 2.58 9.71 23.37
CA SER A 226 1.45 9.01 22.76
C SER A 226 1.73 7.55 22.43
N GLN A 227 0.67 6.79 22.12
CA GLN A 227 0.82 5.40 21.67
C GLN A 227 1.62 5.31 20.36
N ALA A 228 1.33 6.20 19.40
CA ALA A 228 2.05 6.22 18.13
C ALA A 228 3.55 6.56 18.30
N GLU A 229 3.92 7.42 19.26
CA GLU A 229 5.33 7.67 19.56
C GLU A 229 6.00 6.46 20.22
N VAL A 230 5.31 5.76 21.12
CA VAL A 230 5.85 4.57 21.79
C VAL A 230 6.08 3.43 20.81
N ASP A 231 5.14 3.21 19.89
CA ASP A 231 5.20 2.12 18.93
C ASP A 231 6.26 2.37 17.84
N GLU A 232 6.57 3.64 17.54
CA GLU A 232 7.57 4.06 16.56
C GLU A 232 7.35 3.53 15.14
N VAL A 233 6.16 3.00 14.85
CA VAL A 233 5.81 2.44 13.53
C VAL A 233 5.44 3.54 12.54
N VAL A 234 4.79 4.61 13.01
CA VAL A 234 4.31 5.73 12.18
C VAL A 234 5.31 6.88 12.25
N LEU A 235 5.65 7.45 11.11
CA LEU A 235 6.56 8.60 11.02
C LEU A 235 5.85 9.83 10.46
N SER A 236 6.30 11.02 10.86
CA SER A 236 5.90 12.26 10.20
C SER A 236 6.24 12.21 8.71
N GLY A 237 5.24 12.46 7.88
CA GLY A 237 5.28 12.37 6.41
C GLY A 237 4.51 11.18 5.84
N ASP A 238 4.25 10.14 6.64
CA ASP A 238 3.50 8.98 6.19
C ASP A 238 2.04 9.35 5.86
N ILE A 239 1.40 8.54 5.01
CA ILE A 239 -0.01 8.64 4.71
C ILE A 239 -0.75 7.48 5.36
N ILE A 240 -1.87 7.79 6.03
CA ILE A 240 -2.85 6.79 6.44
C ILE A 240 -3.77 6.55 5.23
N ASP A 241 -3.59 5.39 4.61
CA ASP A 241 -4.32 4.98 3.42
C ASP A 241 -5.62 4.24 3.78
N GLU A 242 -5.61 3.49 4.88
CA GLU A 242 -6.76 2.73 5.36
C GLU A 242 -6.83 2.65 6.89
N ILE A 243 -8.04 2.48 7.43
CA ILE A 243 -8.29 2.11 8.83
C ILE A 243 -9.27 0.94 8.84
N ASN A 244 -8.84 -0.22 9.36
CA ASN A 244 -9.58 -1.48 9.40
C ASN A 244 -10.24 -1.84 8.05
N GLY A 245 -9.50 -1.65 6.95
CA GLY A 245 -9.96 -1.91 5.59
C GLY A 245 -10.83 -0.81 4.97
N VAL A 246 -11.16 0.25 5.70
CA VAL A 246 -11.85 1.44 5.15
C VAL A 246 -10.81 2.37 4.54
N SER A 247 -10.89 2.57 3.21
CA SER A 247 -10.00 3.50 2.51
C SER A 247 -10.24 4.95 2.92
N LEU A 248 -9.14 5.69 3.09
CA LEU A 248 -9.11 7.13 3.33
C LEU A 248 -8.77 7.94 2.07
N ARG A 249 -8.72 7.32 0.89
CA ARG A 249 -8.53 8.03 -0.38
C ARG A 249 -9.72 8.96 -0.61
N TYR A 250 -9.45 10.25 -0.81
CA TYR A 250 -10.45 11.33 -0.88
C TYR A 250 -11.34 11.46 0.35
N ALA A 251 -10.82 11.10 1.53
CA ALA A 251 -11.54 11.29 2.77
C ALA A 251 -11.82 12.78 3.06
N TYR A 252 -13.00 13.07 3.60
CA TYR A 252 -13.33 14.41 4.08
C TYR A 252 -12.66 14.69 5.44
N ASN A 253 -12.49 15.98 5.76
CA ASN A 253 -11.85 16.39 7.02
C ASN A 253 -12.59 15.80 8.23
N GLY A 254 -11.86 15.05 9.06
CA GLY A 254 -12.41 14.41 10.26
C GLY A 254 -13.01 13.02 10.02
N GLN A 255 -13.01 12.50 8.79
CA GLN A 255 -13.49 11.15 8.50
C GLN A 255 -12.70 10.07 9.25
N ALA A 256 -11.37 10.21 9.38
CA ALA A 256 -10.58 9.28 10.18
C ALA A 256 -11.06 9.26 11.64
N GLY A 257 -11.33 10.42 12.24
CA GLY A 257 -11.89 10.52 13.59
C GLY A 257 -13.29 9.88 13.71
N THR A 258 -14.10 10.01 12.66
CA THR A 258 -15.43 9.37 12.59
C THR A 258 -15.33 7.84 12.46
N ILE A 259 -14.32 7.32 11.77
CA ILE A 259 -14.06 5.88 11.70
C ILE A 259 -13.56 5.38 13.05
N LEU A 260 -12.60 6.07 13.66
CA LEU A 260 -12.04 5.72 14.97
C LEU A 260 -13.11 5.72 16.07
N SER A 261 -14.06 6.67 16.05
CA SER A 261 -15.14 6.70 17.04
C SER A 261 -16.09 5.50 16.95
N ARG A 262 -16.26 4.91 15.75
CA ARG A 262 -17.05 3.69 15.54
C ARG A 262 -16.31 2.42 15.95
N LEU A 263 -14.98 2.47 15.95
CA LEU A 263 -14.09 1.36 16.32
C LEU A 263 -13.63 1.46 17.79
N LYS A 264 -14.33 2.23 18.62
CA LYS A 264 -13.93 2.46 20.00
C LYS A 264 -13.98 1.14 20.78
N GLY A 265 -12.83 0.73 21.32
CA GLY A 265 -12.68 -0.53 22.05
C GLY A 265 -12.23 -1.71 21.18
N GLU A 266 -12.17 -1.55 19.86
CA GLU A 266 -11.70 -2.55 18.92
C GLU A 266 -10.23 -2.33 18.56
N PRO A 267 -9.46 -3.40 18.25
CA PRO A 267 -8.11 -3.26 17.72
C PRO A 267 -8.08 -2.44 16.43
N LEU A 268 -7.07 -1.58 16.31
CA LEU A 268 -6.93 -0.68 15.17
C LEU A 268 -5.81 -1.17 14.25
N ILE A 269 -6.12 -1.27 12.96
CA ILE A 269 -5.21 -1.67 11.89
C ILE A 269 -5.17 -0.54 10.86
N PHE A 270 -4.02 0.12 10.76
CA PHE A 270 -3.77 1.19 9.80
C PHE A 270 -3.00 0.65 8.60
N GLY A 271 -3.51 0.90 7.40
CA GLY A 271 -2.74 0.80 6.17
C GLY A 271 -1.94 2.08 5.98
N LEU A 272 -0.61 1.95 5.93
CA LEU A 272 0.32 3.08 5.79
C LEU A 272 0.94 3.09 4.40
N ILE A 273 1.13 4.28 3.85
CA ILE A 273 1.98 4.53 2.69
C ILE A 273 3.16 5.36 3.16
N ARG A 274 4.37 4.83 2.97
CA ARG A 274 5.61 5.49 3.36
C ARG A 274 5.95 6.61 2.39
N TRP A 275 6.36 7.75 2.93
CA TRP A 275 6.89 8.83 2.11
C TRP A 275 8.25 8.48 1.48
N ARG A 276 9.00 7.56 2.11
CA ARG A 276 10.27 7.02 1.61
C ARG A 276 10.04 5.88 0.64
N TRP A 277 10.83 5.88 -0.43
CA TRP A 277 10.92 4.76 -1.35
C TRP A 277 12.04 3.80 -0.94
N LYS A 278 12.21 2.70 -1.69
CA LYS A 278 13.15 1.62 -1.39
C LYS A 278 14.62 2.08 -1.33
N ASP A 279 14.96 3.14 -2.05
CA ASP A 279 16.29 3.76 -2.06
C ASP A 279 16.49 4.81 -0.95
N GLY A 280 15.49 4.96 -0.06
CA GLY A 280 15.50 5.91 1.04
C GLY A 280 15.13 7.34 0.64
N LYS A 281 15.01 7.67 -0.66
CA LYS A 281 14.59 8.99 -1.14
C LYS A 281 13.07 9.15 -1.03
N ILE A 282 12.59 10.37 -1.24
CA ILE A 282 11.14 10.64 -1.32
C ILE A 282 10.57 9.86 -2.51
N PHE A 283 9.50 9.11 -2.27
CA PHE A 283 8.72 8.45 -3.32
C PHE A 283 8.24 9.50 -4.32
N HIS A 284 8.73 9.42 -5.55
CA HIS A 284 8.61 10.52 -6.52
C HIS A 284 7.16 11.00 -6.75
N PRO A 285 6.15 10.10 -6.89
CA PRO A 285 4.75 10.52 -7.00
C PRO A 285 4.21 11.31 -5.79
N LEU A 286 4.88 11.27 -4.65
CA LEU A 286 4.51 12.03 -3.45
C LEU A 286 5.06 13.46 -3.41
N ILE A 287 6.06 13.81 -4.23
CA ILE A 287 6.74 15.11 -4.18
C ILE A 287 5.75 16.31 -4.27
N PRO A 288 4.77 16.34 -5.19
CA PRO A 288 3.83 17.46 -5.26
C PRO A 288 3.00 17.64 -3.98
N TYR A 289 2.64 16.54 -3.32
CA TYR A 289 1.84 16.55 -2.11
C TYR A 289 2.67 17.01 -0.90
N VAL A 290 3.90 16.52 -0.76
CA VAL A 290 4.83 16.95 0.30
C VAL A 290 5.07 18.45 0.25
N LYS A 291 5.27 19.02 -0.95
CA LYS A 291 5.39 20.48 -1.13
C LYS A 291 4.14 21.22 -0.67
N CYS A 292 2.95 20.73 -1.04
CA CYS A 292 1.69 21.31 -0.58
C CYS A 292 1.52 21.24 0.95
N VAL A 293 1.96 20.16 1.60
CA VAL A 293 1.96 20.03 3.07
C VAL A 293 2.87 21.09 3.68
N GLN A 294 4.10 21.25 3.16
CA GLN A 294 5.08 22.23 3.65
C GLN A 294 4.57 23.67 3.51
N GLU A 295 3.90 24.00 2.41
CA GLU A 295 3.30 25.31 2.19
C GLU A 295 2.17 25.61 3.20
N LYS A 296 1.34 24.61 3.52
CA LYS A 296 0.19 24.77 4.43
C LYS A 296 0.55 24.59 5.91
N VAL A 297 1.64 23.89 6.20
CA VAL A 297 2.13 23.61 7.55
C VAL A 297 3.63 23.89 7.59
N PRO A 298 4.04 25.15 7.84
CA PRO A 298 5.46 25.54 7.78
C PRO A 298 6.36 24.81 8.79
N THR A 299 5.79 24.28 9.87
CA THR A 299 6.51 23.50 10.90
C THR A 299 6.70 22.04 10.51
N PHE A 300 6.09 21.57 9.42
CA PHE A 300 6.14 20.19 9.00
C PHE A 300 7.56 19.79 8.53
N GLN A 301 8.04 18.68 9.06
CA GLN A 301 9.30 18.06 8.65
C GLN A 301 9.11 16.56 8.49
N LEU A 302 9.78 16.00 7.49
CA LEU A 302 9.83 14.56 7.27
C LEU A 302 10.72 13.92 8.33
N GLN A 303 10.21 12.88 8.99
CA GLN A 303 10.97 12.17 10.01
C GLN A 303 11.72 10.99 9.38
N GLU A 304 13.05 11.03 9.41
CA GLU A 304 13.90 10.02 8.76
C GLU A 304 13.99 8.71 9.54
N HIS A 305 14.00 8.78 10.87
CA HIS A 305 14.17 7.63 11.76
C HIS A 305 13.26 7.71 13.01
N PRO A 306 12.91 6.55 13.60
CA PRO A 306 12.39 6.50 14.97
C PRO A 306 13.29 7.24 15.95
N LYS A 307 12.72 7.91 16.95
CA LYS A 307 13.49 8.73 17.90
C LYS A 307 14.29 7.89 18.90
N ASN A 308 13.92 6.62 19.17
CA ASN A 308 14.53 5.80 20.21
C ASN A 308 15.30 4.58 19.68
N GLN A 309 16.26 4.77 18.77
CA GLN A 309 17.24 3.72 18.44
C GLN A 309 18.35 3.57 19.52
N GLU A 310 17.95 3.43 20.79
CA GLU A 310 18.88 3.04 21.87
C GLU A 310 18.47 1.69 22.46
N SER A 311 19.42 0.75 22.44
CA SER A 311 19.41 -0.61 23.01
C SER A 311 18.50 -1.65 22.32
N ASN A 312 19.02 -2.26 21.25
CA ASN A 312 18.81 -3.69 21.00
C ASN A 312 19.46 -4.46 22.16
N GLU A 313 18.80 -4.55 23.32
CA GLU A 313 19.08 -5.65 24.26
C GLU A 313 18.36 -6.90 23.75
N GLU A 314 19.11 -7.98 23.75
CA GLU A 314 18.84 -9.25 23.08
C GLU A 314 17.46 -9.79 23.45
N ARG A 315 16.55 -9.78 22.47
CA ARG A 315 15.28 -10.51 22.58
C ARG A 315 15.60 -11.99 22.67
N LEU A 316 15.56 -12.58 23.86
CA LEU A 316 15.59 -14.02 24.05
C LEU A 316 14.25 -14.61 23.58
N GLN A 317 14.09 -14.75 22.26
CA GLN A 317 13.02 -15.56 21.68
C GLN A 317 13.39 -17.03 21.87
N GLN A 318 12.89 -17.64 22.94
CA GLN A 318 12.73 -19.08 23.01
C GLN A 318 11.26 -19.41 22.73
N ASP A 319 11.03 -20.09 21.60
CA ASP A 319 9.77 -20.79 21.30
C ASP A 319 8.50 -19.92 21.21
N GLY A 320 8.61 -18.70 20.68
CA GLY A 320 7.47 -17.79 20.48
C GLY A 320 6.90 -17.17 21.77
N ARG A 321 7.49 -17.48 22.93
CA ARG A 321 7.12 -16.95 24.23
C ARG A 321 7.95 -15.70 24.55
N LEU A 322 7.30 -14.62 24.94
CA LEU A 322 7.95 -13.35 25.28
C LEU A 322 8.29 -13.37 26.78
N MET A 323 9.55 -13.65 27.09
CA MET A 323 10.05 -13.69 28.47
C MET A 323 11.11 -12.61 28.70
N TYR A 324 11.02 -11.92 29.83
CA TYR A 324 11.93 -10.83 30.19
C TYR A 324 12.48 -11.01 31.60
N ASP A 325 13.79 -10.84 31.71
CA ASP A 325 14.47 -10.80 33.00
C ASP A 325 14.40 -9.38 33.55
N LEU A 326 13.66 -9.20 34.65
CA LEU A 326 13.37 -7.88 35.21
C LEU A 326 13.66 -7.80 36.71
N GLN A 327 13.68 -6.57 37.22
CA GLN A 327 13.71 -6.29 38.64
C GLN A 327 12.35 -5.74 39.09
N TYR A 328 11.66 -6.49 39.95
CA TYR A 328 10.44 -6.03 40.58
C TYR A 328 10.76 -5.02 41.69
N LEU A 329 10.28 -3.79 41.51
CA LEU A 329 10.57 -2.67 42.42
C LEU A 329 9.54 -2.54 43.55
N GLY A 330 8.29 -2.99 43.34
CA GLY A 330 7.24 -2.92 44.34
C GLY A 330 5.84 -2.68 43.73
N MET A 331 4.85 -2.52 44.62
CA MET A 331 3.48 -2.14 44.27
C MET A 331 3.03 -1.00 45.18
N ALA A 332 2.10 -0.18 44.70
CA ALA A 332 1.47 0.87 45.49
C ALA A 332 0.00 1.01 45.13
N ASP A 333 -0.84 1.30 46.12
CA ASP A 333 -2.24 1.65 45.89
C ASP A 333 -2.34 3.07 45.29
N VAL A 334 -3.00 3.15 44.15
CA VAL A 334 -3.24 4.38 43.37
C VAL A 334 -4.71 4.78 43.31
N GLY A 335 -5.59 4.10 44.07
CA GLY A 335 -7.02 4.36 44.14
C GLY A 335 -7.82 3.65 43.05
N THR A 336 -9.05 4.10 42.81
CA THR A 336 -10.04 3.41 41.96
C THR A 336 -9.92 3.74 40.47
N PHE A 337 -8.98 4.58 40.06
CA PHE A 337 -8.88 5.10 38.69
C PHE A 337 -7.64 4.52 37.98
N GLY A 338 -7.84 3.56 37.08
CA GLY A 338 -6.75 2.79 36.45
C GLY A 338 -6.13 3.37 35.18
N GLY A 339 -6.22 4.69 34.96
CA GLY A 339 -5.72 5.36 33.75
C GLY A 339 -4.18 5.54 33.72
N LYS A 340 -3.60 5.79 32.54
CA LYS A 340 -2.14 5.98 32.38
C LYS A 340 -1.55 7.08 33.30
N GLU A 341 -2.36 8.09 33.61
CA GLU A 341 -1.98 9.21 34.49
C GLU A 341 -1.61 8.78 35.91
N VAL A 342 -2.13 7.65 36.40
CA VAL A 342 -1.83 7.17 37.76
C VAL A 342 -0.52 6.38 37.85
N LEU A 343 0.04 5.96 36.71
CA LEU A 343 1.26 5.15 36.68
C LEU A 343 2.46 5.93 37.24
N ASP A 344 2.61 7.22 36.89
CA ASP A 344 3.69 8.05 37.41
C ASP A 344 3.56 8.25 38.94
N ILE A 345 2.33 8.38 39.44
CA ILE A 345 2.04 8.47 40.88
C ILE A 345 2.46 7.17 41.57
N GLY A 346 2.04 6.02 41.03
CA GLY A 346 2.36 4.70 41.55
C GLY A 346 3.87 4.42 41.59
N ILE A 347 4.57 4.69 40.48
CA ILE A 347 6.02 4.49 40.39
C ILE A 347 6.74 5.39 41.39
N THR A 348 6.31 6.65 41.53
CA THR A 348 6.91 7.59 42.50
C THR A 348 6.72 7.10 43.93
N LYS A 349 5.54 6.61 44.29
CA LYS A 349 5.28 6.02 45.61
C LYS A 349 6.18 4.80 45.88
N VAL A 350 6.30 3.88 44.92
CA VAL A 350 7.15 2.69 45.05
C VAL A 350 8.61 3.07 45.24
N GLN A 351 9.11 4.05 44.48
CA GLN A 351 10.49 4.54 44.62
C GLN A 351 10.74 5.18 45.99
N GLN A 352 9.77 5.91 46.54
CA GLN A 352 9.88 6.49 47.89
C GLN A 352 9.95 5.44 48.99
N LEU A 353 9.38 4.25 48.79
CA LEU A 353 9.45 3.15 49.75
C LEU A 353 10.85 2.54 49.84
N ASN A 354 11.72 2.75 48.84
CA ASN A 354 13.12 2.27 48.81
C ASN A 354 13.27 0.77 49.15
N CYS A 355 12.32 -0.06 48.70
CA CYS A 355 12.41 -1.49 48.86
C CYS A 355 13.55 -2.07 47.99
N PRO A 356 14.27 -3.11 48.47
CA PRO A 356 15.28 -3.77 47.65
C PRO A 356 14.60 -4.45 46.43
N PRO A 357 15.12 -4.22 45.21
CA PRO A 357 14.58 -4.86 44.02
C PRO A 357 14.68 -6.39 44.08
N LYS A 358 13.67 -7.09 43.56
CA LYS A 358 13.65 -8.56 43.48
C LYS A 358 13.82 -9.00 42.03
N GLU A 359 14.72 -9.95 41.77
CA GLU A 359 14.87 -10.51 40.41
C GLU A 359 13.69 -11.41 40.05
N VAL A 360 13.04 -11.10 38.94
CA VAL A 360 11.84 -11.80 38.48
C VAL A 360 11.92 -12.13 36.99
N LEU A 361 11.23 -13.19 36.61
CA LEU A 361 10.93 -13.52 35.23
C LEU A 361 9.53 -13.01 34.90
N PHE A 362 9.43 -12.17 33.88
CA PHE A 362 8.18 -11.61 33.38
C PHE A 362 7.79 -12.32 32.08
N ASP A 363 6.78 -13.17 32.18
CA ASP A 363 6.32 -14.09 31.14
C ASP A 363 5.00 -13.57 30.55
N VAL A 364 5.08 -13.09 29.32
CA VAL A 364 3.96 -12.54 28.55
C VAL A 364 3.38 -13.66 27.71
N LYS A 365 2.17 -14.11 28.09
CA LYS A 365 1.43 -15.17 27.40
C LYS A 365 0.29 -14.59 26.57
N GLU A 366 -0.44 -15.46 25.90
CA GLU A 366 -1.56 -15.09 25.03
C GLU A 366 -2.74 -14.44 25.78
N THR A 367 -3.01 -14.86 27.02
CA THR A 367 -4.18 -14.39 27.80
C THR A 367 -3.83 -13.71 29.12
N GLU A 368 -2.57 -13.76 29.52
CA GLU A 368 -2.13 -13.36 30.85
C GLU A 368 -0.65 -12.94 30.87
N VAL A 369 -0.28 -12.23 31.92
CA VAL A 369 1.09 -11.93 32.30
C VAL A 369 1.38 -12.62 33.62
N ARG A 370 2.49 -13.36 33.68
CA ARG A 370 2.98 -14.01 34.90
C ARG A 370 4.30 -13.39 35.33
N ILE A 371 4.42 -13.09 36.62
CA ILE A 371 5.66 -12.65 37.24
C ILE A 371 6.11 -13.75 38.19
N GLN A 372 7.28 -14.34 37.94
CA GLN A 372 7.85 -15.44 38.70
C GLN A 372 9.13 -14.98 39.40
N ASP A 373 9.34 -15.45 40.63
CA ASP A 373 10.62 -15.26 41.30
C ASP A 373 11.71 -16.08 40.61
N LYS A 374 12.85 -15.46 40.28
CA LYS A 374 13.93 -16.20 39.59
C LYS A 374 14.57 -17.27 40.47
N ALA A 375 14.70 -17.03 41.77
CA ALA A 375 15.39 -17.93 42.68
C ALA A 375 14.51 -19.13 43.08
N SER A 376 13.23 -18.89 43.42
CA SER A 376 12.31 -19.94 43.84
C SER A 376 11.47 -20.54 42.71
N GLN A 377 11.41 -19.89 41.54
CA GLN A 377 10.52 -20.24 40.43
C GLN A 377 9.02 -20.18 40.79
N GLU A 378 8.66 -19.58 41.93
CA GLU A 378 7.26 -19.41 42.34
C GLU A 378 6.62 -18.22 41.61
N VAL A 379 5.37 -18.39 41.19
CA VAL A 379 4.56 -17.32 40.60
C VAL A 379 4.18 -16.34 41.71
N ILE A 380 4.72 -15.13 41.64
CA ILE A 380 4.42 -14.04 42.58
C ILE A 380 3.10 -13.39 42.19
N PHE A 381 2.88 -13.15 40.89
CA PHE A 381 1.68 -12.53 40.37
C PHE A 381 1.25 -13.17 39.05
N CYS A 382 -0.06 -13.16 38.82
CA CYS A 382 -0.67 -13.61 37.58
C CYS A 382 -1.85 -12.66 37.28
N TYR A 383 -1.77 -11.94 36.16
CA TYR A 383 -2.79 -10.98 35.75
C TYR A 383 -3.34 -11.35 34.38
N LEU A 384 -4.65 -11.49 34.27
CA LEU A 384 -5.29 -11.63 32.95
C LEU A 384 -5.30 -10.27 32.26
N TYR A 385 -5.19 -10.22 30.93
CA TYR A 385 -5.21 -8.94 30.22
C TYR A 385 -6.45 -8.06 30.48
N PRO A 386 -7.68 -8.61 30.62
CA PRO A 386 -8.85 -7.81 30.98
C PRO A 386 -8.75 -7.11 32.33
N ASP A 387 -7.92 -7.62 33.25
CA ASP A 387 -7.73 -7.05 34.58
C ASP A 387 -6.64 -5.96 34.60
N ILE A 388 -5.90 -5.78 33.50
CA ILE A 388 -4.87 -4.76 33.34
C ILE A 388 -5.51 -3.52 32.70
N SER A 389 -5.75 -2.49 33.51
CA SER A 389 -6.41 -1.26 33.06
C SER A 389 -5.50 -0.32 32.29
N SER A 390 -4.20 -0.33 32.58
CA SER A 390 -3.21 0.42 31.82
C SER A 390 -1.80 -0.15 32.00
N VAL A 391 -0.95 0.10 31.02
CA VAL A 391 0.49 -0.18 31.08
C VAL A 391 1.25 1.02 30.54
N GLY A 392 2.42 1.30 31.09
CA GLY A 392 3.21 2.46 30.66
C GLY A 392 4.58 2.53 31.30
N ARG A 393 5.48 3.25 30.63
CA ARG A 393 6.83 3.56 31.11
C ARG A 393 6.93 5.02 31.54
N ARG A 394 7.87 5.30 32.45
CA ARG A 394 8.23 6.68 32.78
C ARG A 394 8.89 7.38 31.59
N LEU A 395 8.59 8.66 31.42
CA LEU A 395 9.14 9.49 30.34
C LEU A 395 10.62 9.86 30.60
N ASP A 396 10.97 10.11 31.86
CA ASP A 396 12.32 10.48 32.29
C ASP A 396 13.24 9.26 32.52
N ASN A 397 12.69 8.08 32.75
CA ASN A 397 13.43 6.84 32.83
C ASN A 397 12.70 5.67 32.14
N LYS A 398 13.06 5.43 30.89
CA LYS A 398 12.46 4.39 30.03
C LYS A 398 12.75 2.96 30.49
N LYS A 399 13.66 2.76 31.46
CA LYS A 399 13.94 1.43 32.04
C LYS A 399 12.92 1.00 33.09
N ILE A 400 12.02 1.90 33.50
CA ILE A 400 10.99 1.63 34.50
C ILE A 400 9.63 1.69 33.82
N PHE A 401 8.86 0.60 33.95
CA PHE A 401 7.47 0.54 33.56
C PHE A 401 6.61 0.01 34.70
N ALA A 402 5.31 0.28 34.62
CA ALA A 402 4.30 -0.21 35.53
C ALA A 402 3.05 -0.65 34.76
N LEU A 403 2.32 -1.56 35.39
CA LEU A 403 0.98 -1.97 35.00
C LEU A 403 0.02 -1.61 36.14
N CYS A 404 -1.15 -1.12 35.80
CA CYS A 404 -2.24 -0.88 36.73
C CYS A 404 -3.25 -2.01 36.56
N THR A 405 -3.67 -2.59 37.68
CA THR A 405 -4.64 -3.68 37.72
C THR A 405 -5.87 -3.24 38.50
N THR A 406 -7.04 -3.75 38.11
CA THR A 406 -8.35 -3.42 38.72
C THR A 406 -8.82 -4.45 39.73
#